data_AF-A0A3D1BC31-F1
#
_entry.id   AF-A0A3D1BC31-F1
#
_cell.length_a   1.000
_cell.length_b   1.000
_cell.length_c   1.000
_cell.angle_alpha   90.00
_cell.angle_beta   90.00
_cell.angle_gamma   90.00
#
_symmetry.space_group_name_H-M   'P 1'
#
loop_
_entity.id
_entity.type
_entity.pdbx_description
1 polymer ?
#
loop_
_entity_poly.entity_id
_entity_poly.type
_entity_poly.pdbx_seq_one_letter_code
_entity_poly.pdbx_strand_id
1 'polypeptide(L)' 'PLFKGKRVAVIGGGNSGVEAAIDLAGIVAQVTLLEFDSQLRADAVLQKKLHSLPNVTVITSALTSEVIGDGKKV' A
#
# COMPACT_ATOMS: atom_id res chain seq x y z
N PRO A 1 -12.60 -9.45 8.69
CA PRO A 1 -11.30 -8.73 8.64
C PRO A 1 -11.48 -7.25 9.02
N LEU A 2 -10.59 -6.72 9.86
CA LEU A 2 -10.69 -5.38 10.47
C LEU A 2 -10.84 -4.24 9.45
N PHE A 3 -10.21 -4.35 8.29
CA PHE A 3 -10.17 -3.31 7.26
C PHE A 3 -11.08 -3.56 6.04
N LYS A 4 -11.99 -4.54 6.12
CA LYS A 4 -12.86 -4.90 4.99
C LYS A 4 -13.65 -3.68 4.51
N GLY A 5 -13.56 -3.39 3.20
CA GLY A 5 -14.23 -2.24 2.57
C GLY A 5 -13.69 -0.85 2.97
N LYS A 6 -12.60 -0.76 3.75
CA LYS A 6 -11.95 0.51 4.08
C LYS A 6 -10.93 0.89 3.00
N ARG A 7 -10.48 2.15 3.01
CA ARG A 7 -9.30 2.60 2.26
C ARG A 7 -8.09 2.43 3.18
N VAL A 8 -7.02 1.83 2.68
CA VAL A 8 -5.82 1.54 3.48
C VAL A 8 -4.58 2.07 2.77
N ALA A 9 -3.56 2.41 3.55
CA ALA A 9 -2.23 2.74 3.04
C ALA A 9 -1.24 1.65 3.44
N VAL A 10 -0.26 1.40 2.57
CA VAL A 10 0.90 0.53 2.84
C VAL A 10 2.15 1.36 2.66
N ILE A 11 3.05 1.33 3.66
CA ILE A 11 4.29 2.11 3.64
C ILE A 11 5.46 1.17 3.32
N GLY A 12 6.19 1.50 2.25
CA GLY A 12 7.33 0.72 1.73
C GLY A 12 6.98 -0.08 0.48
N GLY A 13 7.87 -0.02 -0.51
CA GLY A 13 7.78 -0.64 -1.83
C GLY A 13 8.83 -1.72 -2.09
N GLY A 14 9.41 -2.31 -1.04
CA GLY A 14 10.10 -3.59 -1.11
C GLY A 14 9.12 -4.77 -1.19
N ASN A 15 9.64 -6.01 -1.31
CA ASN A 15 8.81 -7.21 -1.48
C ASN A 15 7.69 -7.32 -0.44
N SER A 16 8.01 -7.18 0.85
CA SER A 16 7.01 -7.30 1.93
C SER A 16 5.87 -6.27 1.84
N GLY A 17 6.18 -5.02 1.46
CA GLY A 17 5.15 -3.98 1.31
C GLY A 17 4.28 -4.21 0.08
N VAL A 18 4.89 -4.63 -1.03
CA VAL A 18 4.16 -4.95 -2.26
C VAL A 18 3.27 -6.18 -2.09
N GLU A 19 3.75 -7.25 -1.45
CA GLU A 19 2.95 -8.43 -1.12
C GLU A 19 1.78 -8.07 -0.21
N ALA A 20 2.03 -7.31 0.87
CA ALA A 20 0.96 -6.86 1.76
C ALA A 20 -0.09 -6.02 1.03
N ALA A 21 0.31 -5.16 0.09
CA ALA A 21 -0.61 -4.38 -0.72
C ALA A 21 -1.46 -5.27 -1.65
N ILE A 22 -0.86 -6.30 -2.27
CA ILE A 22 -1.58 -7.28 -3.11
C ILE A 22 -2.59 -8.07 -2.27
N ASP A 23 -2.19 -8.54 -1.09
CA ASP A 23 -3.05 -9.31 -0.20
C ASP A 23 -4.24 -8.47 0.30
N LEU A 24 -3.97 -7.22 0.71
CA LEU A 24 -5.01 -6.29 1.16
C LEU A 24 -5.98 -5.92 0.04
N ALA A 25 -5.51 -5.79 -1.21
CA ALA A 25 -6.34 -5.43 -2.34
C ALA A 25 -7.51 -6.40 -2.59
N GLY A 26 -7.41 -7.66 -2.14
CA GLY A 26 -8.51 -8.63 -2.21
C GLY A 26 -9.64 -8.42 -1.18
N ILE A 27 -9.43 -7.54 -0.18
CA ILE A 27 -10.31 -7.41 0.99
C ILE A 27 -10.84 -5.97 1.17
N VAL A 28 -10.02 -4.97 0.81
CA VAL A 28 -10.26 -3.56 1.09
C VAL A 28 -10.83 -2.84 -0.14
N ALA A 29 -11.39 -1.64 0.06
CA ALA A 29 -11.95 -0.86 -1.05
C ALA A 29 -10.85 -0.26 -1.95
N GLN A 30 -9.75 0.22 -1.35
CA GLN A 30 -8.61 0.78 -2.07
C GLN A 30 -7.33 0.64 -1.23
N VAL A 31 -6.21 0.35 -1.89
CA VAL A 31 -4.87 0.39 -1.31
C VAL A 31 -4.10 1.55 -1.93
N THR A 32 -3.41 2.34 -1.12
CA THR A 32 -2.39 3.30 -1.56
C THR A 32 -1.03 2.87 -1.02
N LEU A 33 -0.11 2.48 -1.90
CA LEU A 33 1.26 2.15 -1.52
C LEU A 33 2.13 3.41 -1.64
N LEU A 34 2.83 3.75 -0.57
CA LEU A 34 3.75 4.88 -0.47
C LEU A 34 5.19 4.34 -0.41
N GLU A 35 6.01 4.71 -1.39
CA GLU A 35 7.44 4.39 -1.43
C GLU A 35 8.26 5.68 -1.28
N PHE A 36 9.26 5.63 -0.41
CA PHE A 36 10.14 6.75 -0.12
C PHE A 36 11.08 7.05 -1.30
N ASP A 37 11.62 6.02 -1.93
CA ASP A 37 12.47 6.13 -3.10
C ASP A 37 11.65 6.53 -4.35
N SER A 38 12.35 6.94 -5.40
CA SER A 38 11.79 7.24 -6.71
C SER A 38 11.18 6.03 -7.44
N GLN A 39 11.50 4.82 -6.98
CA GLN A 39 11.08 3.55 -7.59
C GLN A 39 10.81 2.47 -6.54
N LEU A 40 9.95 1.52 -6.87
CA LEU A 40 9.75 0.30 -6.08
C LEU A 40 11.00 -0.58 -6.15
N ARG A 41 11.35 -1.19 -5.01
CA ARG A 41 12.48 -2.12 -4.88
C ARG A 41 12.07 -3.59 -4.93
N ALA A 42 10.78 -3.87 -4.96
CA ALA A 42 10.25 -5.23 -5.04
C ALA A 42 10.61 -5.90 -6.38
N ASP A 43 10.54 -7.23 -6.43
CA ASP A 43 10.76 -8.00 -7.64
C ASP A 43 9.77 -7.60 -8.75
N ALA A 44 10.24 -7.59 -10.00
CA ALA A 44 9.46 -7.12 -11.14
C ALA A 44 8.12 -7.87 -11.31
N VAL A 45 8.07 -9.15 -10.94
CA VAL A 45 6.84 -9.96 -10.96
C VAL A 45 5.79 -9.43 -9.98
N LEU A 46 6.22 -9.02 -8.79
CA LEU A 46 5.34 -8.45 -7.76
C LEU A 46 4.90 -7.04 -8.17
N GLN A 47 5.80 -6.21 -8.70
CA GLN A 47 5.44 -4.89 -9.22
C GLN A 47 4.40 -5.01 -10.35
N LYS A 48 4.60 -5.92 -11.31
CA LYS A 48 3.64 -6.16 -12.40
C LYS A 48 2.28 -6.60 -11.86
N LYS A 49 2.24 -7.50 -10.87
CA LYS A 49 1.01 -7.91 -10.22
C LYS A 49 0.33 -6.72 -9.53
N LEU A 50 1.06 -5.96 -8.73
CA LEU A 50 0.57 -4.77 -8.02
C LEU A 50 -0.08 -3.77 -8.98
N HIS A 51 0.60 -3.42 -10.08
CA HIS A 51 0.11 -2.47 -11.07
C HIS A 51 -1.09 -2.98 -11.90
N SER A 52 -1.34 -4.30 -11.92
CA SER A 52 -2.54 -4.87 -12.56
C SER A 52 -3.80 -4.77 -11.72
N LEU A 53 -3.70 -4.42 -10.44
CA LEU A 53 -4.84 -4.39 -9.53
C LEU A 53 -5.58 -3.05 -9.67
N PRO A 54 -6.90 -3.06 -9.97
CA PRO A 54 -7.65 -1.85 -10.30
C PRO A 54 -7.90 -0.93 -9.08
N ASN A 55 -7.76 -1.45 -7.87
CA ASN A 55 -7.97 -0.74 -6.61
C ASN A 55 -6.66 -0.41 -5.87
N VAL A 56 -5.53 -0.42 -6.57
CA VAL A 56 -4.23 -0.08 -6.02
C VAL A 56 -3.70 1.19 -6.68
N THR A 57 -3.19 2.11 -5.87
CA THR A 57 -2.46 3.30 -6.31
C THR A 57 -1.06 3.26 -5.72
N VAL A 58 -0.03 3.52 -6.52
CA VAL A 58 1.36 3.61 -6.08
C VAL A 58 1.82 5.05 -6.17
N ILE A 59 2.41 5.55 -5.08
CA ILE A 59 3.01 6.89 -5.00
C ILE A 59 4.47 6.69 -4.56
N THR A 60 5.41 7.04 -5.45
CA THR A 60 6.84 7.05 -5.15
C THR A 60 7.28 8.44 -4.70
N SER A 61 8.51 8.55 -4.19
CA SER A 61 9.04 9.80 -3.61
C SER A 61 8.15 10.38 -2.51
N ALA A 62 7.52 9.50 -1.73
CA ALA A 62 6.58 9.85 -0.69
C ALA A 62 7.12 9.48 0.70
N LEU A 63 7.38 10.50 1.53
CA LEU A 63 7.71 10.34 2.94
C LEU A 63 6.46 10.60 3.79
N THR A 64 6.03 9.58 4.54
CA THR A 64 4.95 9.77 5.53
C THR A 64 5.48 10.59 6.70
N SER A 65 4.79 11.68 7.05
CA SER A 65 5.22 12.59 8.11
C SER A 65 4.48 12.38 9.43
N GLU A 66 3.18 12.06 9.37
CA GLU A 66 2.32 11.97 10.55
C GLU A 66 1.16 10.99 10.30
N VAL A 67 0.70 10.36 11.39
CA VAL A 67 -0.53 9.56 11.41
C VAL A 67 -1.56 10.29 12.25
N ILE A 68 -2.67 10.70 11.62
CA ILE A 68 -3.76 11.41 12.28
C ILE A 68 -4.86 10.41 12.65
N GLY A 69 -5.17 10.31 13.94
CA GLY A 69 -6.21 9.43 14.49
C GLY A 69 -7.33 10.19 15.20
N ASP A 70 -8.39 9.47 15.58
CA ASP A 70 -9.53 10.01 16.33
C ASP A 70 -9.31 10.00 17.86
N GLY A 71 -8.10 9.68 18.30
CA GLY A 71 -7.72 9.58 19.72
C GLY A 71 -8.23 8.33 20.44
N LYS A 72 -8.92 7.40 19.76
CA LYS A 72 -9.41 6.15 20.38
C LYS A 72 -8.50 4.97 20.14
N LYS A 73 -8.03 4.80 18.90
CA LYS A 73 -7.10 3.74 18.48
C LYS A 73 -6.26 4.25 17.32
N VAL A 74 -4.98 3.89 17.32
CA VAL A 74 -4.07 3.98 16.17
C VAL A 74 -3.72 2.55 15.76
#